data_AF-A0A522TZL1-F1
#
_entry.id   AF-A0A522TZL1-F1
#
_cell.length_a   1.000
_cell.length_b   1.000
_cell.length_c   1.000
_cell.angle_alpha   90.00
_cell.angle_beta   90.00
_cell.angle_gamma   90.00
#
_symmetry.space_group_name_H-M   'P 1'
#
loop_
_entity.id
_entity.type
_entity.pdbx_description
1 polymer ?
#
loop_
_entity_poly.entity_id
_entity_poly.type
_entity_poly.pdbx_seq_one_letter_code
_entity_poly.pdbx_strand_id
1 'polypeptide(L)' 'MNCTGAGTPYADHYGKQDSPTCGHRYERMSTDQPDGAYQVTATSHWVVEWAGGGQSGTIEFDLTTDPLPVSIGEAQVLTQ' A
#
# COMPACT_ATOMS: atom_id res chain seq x y z
N MET A 1 1.43 -10.55 3.33
CA MET A 1 1.84 -9.30 3.98
C MET A 1 0.69 -8.81 4.78
N ASN A 2 0.90 -8.73 6.08
CA ASN A 2 -0.08 -8.20 6.99
C ASN A 2 0.41 -6.81 7.36
N CYS A 3 -0.23 -5.78 6.81
CA CYS A 3 -0.02 -4.40 7.22
C CYS A 3 -0.89 -4.14 8.44
N THR A 4 -0.30 -4.07 9.64
CA THR A 4 -1.06 -3.85 10.87
C THR A 4 -1.37 -2.37 11.14
N GLY A 5 -0.99 -1.47 10.23
CA GLY A 5 -1.27 -0.04 10.28
C GLY A 5 -1.30 0.58 8.89
N ALA A 6 -1.45 1.90 8.80
CA ALA A 6 -1.65 2.65 7.55
C ALA A 6 -0.52 2.52 6.51
N GLY A 7 0.59 1.87 6.85
CA GLY A 7 1.80 1.83 6.02
C GLY A 7 2.58 3.14 6.09
N THR A 8 3.74 3.17 5.46
CA THR A 8 4.53 4.40 5.25
C THR A 8 4.29 4.88 3.83
N PRO A 9 3.77 6.12 3.63
CA PRO A 9 3.64 6.69 2.30
C PRO A 9 4.98 6.67 1.56
N TYR A 10 4.95 6.29 0.29
CA TYR A 10 6.15 6.34 -0.53
C TYR A 10 6.60 7.79 -0.73
N ALA A 11 7.91 8.01 -0.64
CA ALA A 11 8.60 9.24 -0.94
C ALA A 11 9.92 8.89 -1.62
N ASP A 12 10.35 9.70 -2.60
CA ASP A 12 11.48 9.36 -3.47
C ASP A 12 12.77 9.04 -2.72
N HIS A 13 12.98 9.64 -1.54
CA HIS A 13 14.17 9.41 -0.71
C HIS A 13 14.29 7.97 -0.17
N TYR A 14 13.19 7.20 -0.13
CA TYR A 14 13.24 5.80 0.29
C TYR A 14 13.89 4.90 -0.75
N GLY A 15 13.81 5.25 -2.05
CA GLY A 15 14.47 4.51 -3.12
C GLY A 15 14.26 2.99 -3.07
N LYS A 16 15.34 2.24 -2.84
CA LYS A 16 15.35 0.76 -2.75
C LYS A 16 15.20 0.20 -1.34
N GLN A 17 14.95 1.04 -0.34
CA GLN A 17 14.80 0.60 1.04
C GLN A 17 13.52 -0.22 1.19
N ASP A 18 13.59 -1.29 1.99
CA ASP A 18 12.41 -2.10 2.29
C ASP A 18 11.41 -1.26 3.11
N SER A 19 10.11 -1.45 2.83
CA SER A 19 9.05 -0.73 3.54
C SER A 19 9.14 -1.02 5.05
N PRO A 20 9.28 0.01 5.91
CA PRO A 20 9.51 -0.18 7.33
C PRO A 20 8.29 -0.72 8.08
N THR A 21 7.11 -0.71 7.47
CA THR A 21 5.83 -1.02 8.13
C THR A 21 5.15 -2.27 7.61
N CYS A 22 5.36 -2.66 6.35
CA CYS A 22 4.70 -3.83 5.77
C CYS A 22 5.65 -4.81 5.07
N GLY A 23 6.87 -4.39 4.72
CA GLY A 23 7.92 -5.29 4.25
C GLY A 23 7.69 -6.00 2.92
N HIS A 24 6.68 -5.62 2.11
CA HIS A 24 6.62 -6.16 0.75
C HIS A 24 7.66 -5.50 -0.14
N ARG A 25 8.33 -6.34 -0.91
CA ARG A 25 9.22 -5.95 -1.98
C ARG A 25 8.81 -6.65 -3.26
N TYR A 26 8.70 -5.88 -4.33
CA TYR A 26 8.53 -6.45 -5.66
C TYR A 26 9.88 -7.01 -6.14
N GLU A 27 9.95 -8.33 -6.33
CA GLU A 27 11.16 -9.03 -6.78
C GLU A 27 11.35 -8.97 -8.30
N ARG A 28 10.30 -8.60 -9.04
CA ARG A 28 10.27 -8.59 -10.51
C ARG A 28 9.85 -7.21 -11.01
N MET A 29 10.44 -6.81 -12.14
CA MET A 29 10.07 -5.59 -12.84
C MET A 29 8.65 -5.70 -13.40
N SER A 30 7.96 -4.57 -13.50
CA SER A 30 6.60 -4.52 -14.06
C SER A 30 6.58 -4.48 -15.59
N THR A 31 7.73 -4.52 -16.27
CA THR A 31 7.85 -4.36 -17.72
C THR A 31 7.05 -5.42 -18.51
N ASP A 32 6.93 -6.63 -17.97
CA ASP A 32 6.16 -7.72 -18.58
C ASP A 32 4.67 -7.70 -18.22
N GLN A 33 4.23 -6.73 -17.41
CA GLN A 33 2.80 -6.56 -17.09
C GLN A 33 2.08 -5.77 -18.18
N PRO A 34 0.76 -5.95 -18.34
CA PRO A 34 -0.06 -5.05 -19.13
C PRO A 34 0.19 -3.59 -18.72
N ASP A 35 0.34 -2.72 -19.72
CA ASP A 35 0.66 -1.29 -19.54
C ASP A 35 1.98 -1.00 -18.78
N GLY A 36 2.84 -2.02 -18.60
CA GLY A 36 4.12 -1.90 -17.91
C GLY A 36 3.99 -1.63 -16.40
N ALA A 37 2.86 -1.96 -15.78
CA ALA A 37 2.57 -1.68 -14.37
C ALA A 37 1.80 -2.81 -13.68
N TYR A 38 2.04 -2.99 -12.37
CA TYR A 38 1.17 -3.81 -11.54
C TYR A 38 -0.09 -3.03 -11.18
N GLN A 39 -1.26 -3.63 -11.34
CA GLN A 39 -2.52 -3.08 -10.86
C GLN A 39 -2.74 -3.53 -9.41
N VAL A 40 -2.70 -2.59 -8.48
CA VAL A 40 -2.75 -2.86 -7.03
C VAL A 40 -4.03 -2.28 -6.44
N THR A 41 -4.71 -3.06 -5.61
CA THR A 41 -5.80 -2.59 -4.74
C THR A 41 -5.35 -2.61 -3.29
N ALA A 42 -5.81 -1.64 -2.51
CA ALA A 42 -5.60 -1.59 -1.06
C ALA A 42 -6.94 -1.63 -0.35
N THR A 43 -7.06 -2.49 0.67
CA THR A 43 -8.23 -2.57 1.55
C THR A 43 -7.86 -2.05 2.93
N SER A 44 -8.61 -1.05 3.41
CA SER A 44 -8.51 -0.51 4.76
C SER A 44 -9.67 -1.03 5.60
N HIS A 45 -9.37 -1.64 6.74
CA HIS A 45 -10.35 -2.12 7.70
C HIS A 45 -10.58 -1.06 8.78
N TRP A 46 -11.83 -0.60 8.94
CA TRP A 46 -12.20 0.46 9.87
C TRP A 46 -13.11 -0.05 10.98
N VAL A 47 -12.87 0.46 12.19
CA VAL A 47 -13.73 0.31 13.35
C VAL A 47 -14.08 1.70 13.86
N VAL A 48 -15.35 2.05 13.85
CA VAL A 48 -15.85 3.34 14.33
C VAL A 48 -16.67 3.13 15.59
N GLU A 49 -16.16 3.64 16.70
CA GLU A 49 -16.88 3.69 17.98
C GLU A 49 -17.59 5.04 18.12
N TRP A 50 -18.87 5.01 18.49
CA TRP A 50 -19.67 6.23 18.65
C TRP A 50 -20.56 6.17 19.89
N ALA A 51 -20.89 7.35 20.41
CA ALA A 51 -21.89 7.53 21.45
C ALA A 51 -22.69 8.83 21.21
N GLY A 52 -24.00 8.78 21.38
CA GLY A 52 -24.91 9.91 21.15
C GLY A 52 -26.37 9.56 21.50
N GLY A 53 -27.14 10.54 21.99
CA GLY A 53 -28.57 10.35 22.31
C GLY A 53 -28.86 9.32 23.42
N GLY A 54 -27.89 9.02 24.29
CA GLY A 54 -27.99 7.97 25.30
C GLY A 54 -27.69 6.55 24.77
N GLN A 55 -27.25 6.45 23.52
CA GLN A 55 -26.86 5.20 22.87
C GLN A 55 -25.38 5.22 22.53
N SER A 56 -24.82 4.03 22.32
CA SER A 56 -23.46 3.84 21.82
C SER A 56 -23.40 2.59 20.95
N GLY A 57 -22.38 2.50 20.11
CA GLY A 57 -22.17 1.32 19.28
C GLY A 57 -20.85 1.35 18.53
N THR A 58 -20.63 0.27 17.79
CA THR A 58 -19.46 0.07 16.94
C THR A 58 -19.93 -0.21 15.52
N ILE A 59 -19.29 0.39 14.54
CA ILE A 59 -19.53 0.15 13.11
C ILE A 59 -18.21 -0.31 12.51
N GLU A 60 -18.20 -1.52 11.96
CA GLU A 60 -17.06 -2.07 11.23
C GLU A 60 -17.34 -2.04 9.74
N PHE A 61 -16.38 -1.58 8.95
CA PHE A 61 -16.49 -1.59 7.49
C PHE A 61 -15.13 -1.55 6.80
N ASP A 62 -15.12 -2.00 5.55
CA ASP A 62 -13.93 -2.02 4.71
C ASP A 62 -14.05 -0.98 3.59
N LEU A 63 -12.95 -0.28 3.32
CA LEU A 63 -12.81 0.59 2.15
C LEU A 63 -11.73 0.01 1.24
N THR A 64 -12.10 -0.33 0.00
CA THR A 64 -11.16 -0.82 -1.01
C THR A 64 -10.98 0.22 -2.10
N THR A 65 -9.73 0.47 -2.51
CA THR A 65 -9.43 1.38 -3.63
C THR A 65 -9.76 0.74 -4.97
N ASP A 66 -10.06 1.56 -5.97
CA ASP A 66 -9.94 1.14 -7.36
C ASP A 66 -8.49 0.68 -7.66
N PRO A 67 -8.27 -0.16 -8.70
CA PRO A 67 -6.93 -0.55 -9.10
C PRO A 67 -6.05 0.66 -9.44
N LEU A 68 -4.88 0.73 -8.81
CA LEU A 68 -3.89 1.79 -9.02
C LEU A 68 -2.65 1.20 -9.72
N PRO A 69 -2.13 1.85 -10.77
CA PRO A 69 -0.95 1.38 -11.48
C PRO A 69 0.33 1.68 -10.66
N VAL A 70 1.16 0.66 -10.47
CA VAL A 70 2.48 0.75 -9.83
C VAL A 70 3.54 0.23 -10.79
N SER A 71 4.39 1.14 -11.28
CA SER A 71 5.53 0.80 -12.13
C SER A 71 6.76 0.45 -11.28
N ILE A 72 7.32 -0.73 -11.51
CA ILE A 72 8.51 -1.25 -10.82
C ILE A 72 9.62 -1.42 -11.86
N GLY A 73 10.65 -0.60 -11.77
CA GLY A 73 11.85 -0.66 -12.61
C GLY A 73 13.11 -0.98 -11.82
N GLU A 74 14.16 -1.39 -12.51
CA GLU A 74 15.48 -1.55 -11.92
C GLU A 74 16.24 -0.20 -11.92
N ALA A 75 16.67 0.26 -10.74
CA ALA A 75 17.63 1.35 -10.68
C ALA A 75 19.05 0.82 -10.93
N GLN A 76 19.54 1.01 -12.15
CA GLN A 76 20.91 0.69 -12.55
C GLN A 76 21.88 1.71 -11.94
N VAL A 77 22.93 1.25 -11.27
CA VAL A 77 24.03 2.10 -10.80
C VAL A 77 25.25 1.78 -11.66
N LEU A 78 25.70 2.78 -12.42
CA LEU A 78 27.04 2.78 -13.00
C LEU A 78 28.01 3.27 -11.92
N THR A 79 28.72 2.35 -11.27
CA THR A 79 29.94 2.71 -10.54
C THR A 79 31.08 2.68 -11.54
N GLN A 80 31.74 3.83 -11.74
CA GLN A 80 32.99 3.96 -12.49
C GLN A 80 34.17 3.57 -11.61
#